data_AF-A0A8T5RTJ0-F1
#
_entry.id   AF-A0A8T5RTJ0-F1
#
_cell.length_a   1.000
_cell.length_b   1.000
_cell.length_c   1.000
_cell.angle_alpha   90.00
_cell.angle_beta   90.00
_cell.angle_gamma   90.00
#
_symmetry.space_group_name_H-M   'P 1'
#
loop_
_entity.id
_entity.type
_entity.pdbx_description
1 polymer ?
#
loop_
_entity_poly.entity_id
_entity_poly.type
_entity_poly.pdbx_seq_one_letter_code
_entity_poly.pdbx_strand_id
1 'polypeptide(L)' 'MRNIQKFFFFRCYHCGEWSYSNKIIKTKKCWKCNRSFQFKNSTKFSKTVTLQGAIKIIKDLKMKGETESLFKFLNM' A
#
# COMPACT_ATOMS: atom_id res chain seq x y z
N MET A 1 4.72 -25.74 -6.93
CA MET A 1 3.57 -24.89 -7.34
C MET A 1 3.82 -23.46 -6.87
N ARG A 2 3.85 -22.46 -7.76
CA ARG A 2 3.98 -21.06 -7.34
C ARG A 2 2.60 -20.58 -6.87
N ASN A 3 2.42 -20.33 -5.58
CA ASN A 3 1.20 -19.74 -5.00
C ASN A 3 1.04 -18.29 -5.46
N ILE A 4 0.57 -18.14 -6.69
CA ILE A 4 0.28 -16.86 -7.34
C ILE A 4 -1.15 -16.48 -6.94
N GLN A 5 -1.31 -15.29 -6.36
CA GLN A 5 -2.61 -14.77 -5.91
C GLN A 5 -2.75 -13.31 -6.33
N LYS A 6 -4.00 -12.85 -6.46
CA LYS A 6 -4.29 -11.43 -6.71
C LYS A 6 -4.15 -10.65 -5.40
N PHE A 7 -3.25 -9.67 -5.39
CA PHE A 7 -3.08 -8.75 -4.28
C PHE A 7 -3.55 -7.36 -4.68
N PHE A 8 -4.23 -6.68 -3.76
CA PHE A 8 -4.57 -5.27 -3.83
C PHE A 8 -3.56 -4.48 -3.01
N PHE A 9 -2.96 -3.47 -3.62
CA PHE A 9 -2.07 -2.51 -2.99
C PHE A 9 -2.81 -1.18 -2.89
N PHE A 10 -2.78 -0.55 -1.73
CA PHE A 10 -3.60 0.61 -1.45
C PHE A 10 -2.94 1.55 -0.44
N ARG A 11 -3.27 2.83 -0.56
CA ARG A 11 -2.74 3.90 0.28
C ARG A 11 -3.78 4.38 1.28
N CYS A 12 -3.43 4.49 2.55
CA CYS A 12 -4.29 5.15 3.53
C CYS A 12 -4.47 6.62 3.14
N TYR A 13 -5.72 7.06 2.94
CA TYR A 13 -5.99 8.45 2.57
C TYR A 13 -5.83 9.45 3.73
N HIS A 14 -5.57 8.98 4.95
CA HIS A 14 -5.30 9.86 6.09
C HIS A 14 -3.82 10.16 6.29
N CYS A 15 -2.94 9.16 6.17
CA CYS A 15 -1.51 9.30 6.46
C CYS A 15 -0.59 8.93 5.30
N GLY A 16 -1.17 8.52 4.16
CA GLY A 16 -0.41 8.15 2.98
C GLY A 16 0.33 6.81 3.09
N GLU A 17 0.14 6.03 4.14
CA GLU A 17 0.83 4.74 4.32
C GLU A 17 0.35 3.70 3.31
N TRP A 18 1.28 3.02 2.64
CA TRP A 18 0.98 1.92 1.74
C TRP A 18 0.73 0.61 2.50
N SER A 19 -0.23 -0.18 2.03
CA SER A 19 -0.56 -1.52 2.53
C SER A 19 -1.00 -2.44 1.40
N TYR A 20 -1.03 -3.74 1.65
CA TYR A 20 -1.53 -4.73 0.69
C TYR A 20 -2.45 -5.78 1.34
N SER A 21 -3.29 -6.42 0.54
CA SER A 21 -4.18 -7.51 0.96
C SER A 21 -4.55 -8.40 -0.23
N ASN A 22 -4.68 -9.71 -0.01
CA ASN A 22 -5.27 -10.65 -0.98
C ASN A 22 -6.77 -10.90 -0.74
N LYS A 23 -7.36 -10.28 0.29
CA LYS A 23 -8.78 -10.39 0.63
C LYS A 23 -9.57 -9.21 0.07
N ILE A 24 -10.86 -9.45 -0.20
CA ILE A 24 -11.82 -8.39 -0.52
C ILE A 24 -12.09 -7.60 0.77
N ILE A 25 -11.81 -6.29 0.74
CA ILE A 25 -11.94 -5.41 1.91
C ILE A 25 -12.90 -4.27 1.59
N LYS A 26 -13.87 -3.99 2.47
CA LYS A 26 -14.71 -2.79 2.42
C LYS A 26 -14.12 -1.64 3.24
N THR A 27 -13.63 -1.95 4.44
CA THR A 27 -13.04 -1.00 5.40
C THR A 27 -11.75 -1.55 5.97
N LYS A 28 -10.76 -0.68 6.20
CA LYS A 28 -9.46 -1.07 6.76
C LYS A 28 -9.03 -0.10 7.85
N LYS A 29 -8.57 -0.63 8.97
CA LYS A 29 -7.81 0.15 9.97
C LYS A 29 -6.35 0.27 9.54
N CYS A 30 -5.85 1.50 9.44
CA CYS A 30 -4.44 1.77 9.22
C CYS A 30 -3.66 1.59 10.52
N TRP A 31 -2.59 0.80 10.50
CA TRP A 31 -1.74 0.58 11.67
C TRP A 31 -0.84 1.76 12.02
N LYS A 32 -0.58 2.67 11.07
CA LYS A 32 0.28 3.84 11.29
C LYS A 32 -0.44 4.99 11.99
N CYS A 33 -1.64 5.36 11.51
CA CYS A 33 -2.39 6.48 12.07
C CYS A 33 -3.59 6.03 12.93
N ASN A 34 -3.79 4.73 13.11
CA ASN A 34 -4.91 4.13 13.85
C ASN A 34 -6.33 4.52 13.37
N ARG A 35 -6.45 5.23 12.26
CA ARG A 35 -7.74 5.60 11.65
C ARG A 35 -8.26 4.47 10.76
N SER A 36 -9.58 4.29 10.81
CA SER A 36 -10.31 3.41 9.91
C SER A 36 -10.72 4.16 8.66
N PHE A 37 -10.66 3.49 7.51
CA PHE A 37 -10.90 4.13 6.24
C PHE A 37 -11.61 3.20 5.25
N GLN A 38 -12.44 3.79 4.37
CA GLN A 38 -13.16 3.03 3.35
C GLN A 38 -12.21 2.66 2.20
N PHE A 39 -12.10 1.37 1.90
CA PHE A 39 -11.22 0.86 0.86
C PHE A 39 -11.59 1.39 -0.54
N LYS A 40 -12.88 1.66 -0.80
CA LYS A 40 -13.32 2.27 -2.06
C LYS A 40 -12.71 3.64 -2.32
N ASN A 41 -12.43 4.42 -1.27
CA ASN A 41 -11.91 5.79 -1.37
C ASN A 41 -10.38 5.84 -1.39
N SER A 42 -9.67 4.74 -1.11
CA SER A 42 -8.22 4.74 -1.19
C SER A 42 -7.72 4.62 -2.62
N THR A 43 -6.65 5.36 -2.95
CA THR A 43 -5.81 5.09 -4.12
C THR A 43 -5.30 3.65 -4.04
N LYS A 44 -5.56 2.87 -5.08
CA LYS A 44 -5.28 1.43 -5.08
C LYS A 44 -5.05 0.89 -6.49
N PHE A 45 -4.32 -0.21 -6.56
CA PHE A 45 -4.16 -1.02 -7.75
C PHE A 45 -4.11 -2.51 -7.37
N SER A 46 -4.25 -3.40 -8.35
CA SER A 46 -4.15 -4.84 -8.11
C SER A 46 -3.10 -5.48 -9.01
N LYS A 47 -2.39 -6.48 -8.48
CA LYS A 47 -1.43 -7.27 -9.26
C LYS A 47 -1.47 -8.74 -8.84
N THR A 48 -1.39 -9.64 -9.81
CA THR A 48 -1.31 -11.07 -9.56
C THR A 48 0.15 -11.47 -9.42
N VAL A 49 0.56 -11.81 -8.19
CA VAL A 49 1.96 -12.12 -7.84
C VAL A 49 2.02 -13.19 -6.76
N THR A 50 3.21 -13.73 -6.51
CA THR A 50 3.45 -14.53 -5.30
C THR A 50 3.47 -13.64 -4.05
N LEU A 51 3.33 -14.23 -2.86
CA LEU A 51 3.45 -13.50 -1.59
C LEU A 51 4.78 -12.73 -1.49
N GLN A 52 5.90 -13.37 -1.88
CA GLN A 52 7.21 -12.71 -1.93
C GLN A 52 7.22 -11.52 -2.90
N GLY A 53 6.59 -11.66 -4.06
CA GLY A 53 6.43 -10.56 -5.00
C GLY A 53 5.62 -9.40 -4.42
N ALA A 54 4.56 -9.68 -3.66
CA ALA A 54 3.78 -8.66 -2.98
C ALA A 54 4.58 -7.91 -1.91
N ILE A 55 5.40 -8.64 -1.13
CA ILE A 55 6.31 -8.05 -0.14
C ILE A 55 7.35 -7.14 -0.81
N LYS A 56 7.89 -7.55 -1.97
CA LYS A 56 8.83 -6.71 -2.73
C LYS A 56 8.18 -5.41 -3.21
N ILE A 57 7.00 -5.51 -3.82
CA ILE A 57 6.25 -4.34 -4.33
C ILE A 57 5.93 -3.36 -3.21
N ILE A 58 5.44 -3.83 -2.06
CA ILE A 58 5.10 -2.91 -0.97
C ILE A 58 6.32 -2.18 -0.40
N LYS A 59 7.48 -2.86 -0.33
CA LYS A 59 8.74 -2.22 0.06
C LYS A 59 9.15 -1.13 -0.92
N ASP A 60 9.11 -1.43 -2.22
CA ASP A 60 9.43 -0.46 -3.27
C ASP A 60 8.50 0.77 -3.21
N LEU A 61 7.20 0.57 -2.98
CA LEU A 61 6.22 1.66 -2.85
C LEU A 61 6.49 2.55 -1.64
N LYS A 62 6.83 1.95 -0.49
CA LYS A 62 7.16 2.70 0.73
C LYS A 62 8.44 3.51 0.56
N MET A 63 9.49 2.89 0.02
CA MET A 63 10.75 3.57 -0.28
C MET A 63 10.54 4.74 -1.25
N LYS A 64 9.78 4.54 -2.34
CA LYS A 64 9.47 5.61 -3.29
C LYS A 64 8.75 6.78 -2.62
N GLY A 65 7.75 6.51 -1.78
CA GLY A 65 7.03 7.54 -1.03
C GLY A 65 7.91 8.30 -0.03
N GLU A 66 8.90 7.64 0.57
CA GLU A 66 9.91 8.29 1.43
C GLU A 66 10.83 9.20 0.62
N THR A 67 11.33 8.76 -0.54
CA THR A 67 12.10 9.61 -1.44
C THR A 67 11.30 10.82 -1.93
N GLU A 68 10.03 10.66 -2.32
CA GLU A 68 9.18 11.81 -2.72
C GLU A 68 9.00 12.81 -1.57
N SER A 69 8.87 12.31 -0.33
CA SER A 69 8.83 13.17 0.86
C SER A 69 10.16 13.90 1.04
N LEU A 70 11.29 13.19 0.95
CA LEU A 70 12.62 13.75 1.14
C LEU A 70 12.94 14.82 0.08
N PHE A 71 12.63 14.57 -1.20
CA PHE A 71 12.82 15.54 -2.28
C PHE A 71 11.96 16.80 -2.09
N LYS A 72 10.76 16.68 -1.53
CA LYS A 72 9.95 17.86 -1.17
C LYS A 72 10.55 18.68 -0.03
N PHE A 73 11.25 18.03 0.91
CA PHE A 73 11.92 18.72 2.01
C PHE A 73 13.28 19.33 1.61
N LEU A 74 14.01 18.69 0.68
CA LEU A 74 15.34 19.14 0.26
C LEU A 74 15.32 20.25 -0.81
N ASN A 75 14.22 20.38 -1.57
CA ASN A 75 14.04 21.46 -2.54
C ASN A 75 13.22 22.64 -1.97
N MET A 76 13.19 22.79 -0.64
CA MET A 76 12.55 23.92 0.05
C MET A 76 13.61 24.86 0.62
#